data_AF-A0A0B7MXI6-F1
#
_entry.id   AF-A0A0B7MXI6-F1
#
_cell.length_a   1.000
_cell.length_b   1.000
_cell.length_c   1.000
_cell.angle_alpha   90.00
_cell.angle_beta   90.00
_cell.angle_gamma   90.00
#
_symmetry.space_group_name_H-M   'P 1'
#
loop_
_entity.id
_entity.type
_entity.pdbx_description
1 polymer ?
#
loop_
_entity_poly.entity_id
_entity_poly.type
_entity_poly.pdbx_seq_one_letter_code
_entity_poly.pdbx_strand_id
1 'polypeptide(L)'
;MNFSCGCLFDKKVKEPHFKKSKHFEDLSASFAINAKNEQLGAHYSWLVQLHRPLKENQPYIEATFENPAEPSDPIHVPAIELKGDQQDFEYPRYYFLSPALGALDCKLYDIKITAYTDKTKSKIITQHENQLLSRINSESCIKSEFMERMNAAAKQAEWELKQ
;
A
#
# COMPACT_ATOMS: atom_id res chain seq x y z
N MET A 1 24.81 12.20 -9.00
CA MET A 1 23.95 11.57 -10.03
C MET A 1 22.52 11.54 -9.52
N ASN A 2 21.56 12.04 -10.30
CA ASN A 2 20.13 11.98 -9.95
C ASN A 2 19.64 10.54 -10.03
N PHE A 3 18.85 10.09 -9.05
CA PHE A 3 18.29 8.75 -9.05
C PHE A 3 17.25 8.65 -10.17
N SER A 4 17.48 7.86 -11.24
CA SER A 4 16.54 7.80 -12.37
C SER A 4 15.15 7.30 -11.98
N CYS A 5 15.08 6.43 -10.98
CA CYS A 5 13.85 5.92 -10.41
C CYS A 5 13.21 6.89 -9.41
N GLY A 6 13.94 7.93 -8.96
CA GLY A 6 13.54 8.79 -7.86
C GLY A 6 12.69 9.97 -8.32
N CYS A 7 11.66 10.27 -7.54
CA CYS A 7 10.83 11.43 -7.77
C CYS A 7 11.46 12.72 -7.21
N LEU A 8 11.59 13.74 -8.05
CA LEU A 8 11.86 15.10 -7.63
C LEU A 8 10.53 15.79 -7.29
N PHE A 9 10.06 15.62 -6.05
CA PHE A 9 8.85 16.29 -5.61
C PHE A 9 9.11 17.77 -5.30
N ASP A 10 8.19 18.65 -5.69
CA ASP A 10 8.13 20.01 -5.15
C ASP A 10 7.93 19.93 -3.62
N LYS A 11 8.50 20.89 -2.88
CA LYS A 11 8.38 21.02 -1.42
C LYS A 11 6.93 21.10 -0.92
N LYS A 12 5.97 21.27 -1.84
CA LYS A 12 4.53 21.33 -1.57
C LYS A 12 3.88 19.96 -1.40
N VAL A 13 4.48 18.88 -1.92
CA VAL A 13 3.93 17.52 -1.77
C VAL A 13 4.18 17.05 -0.34
N LYS A 14 3.11 16.87 0.43
CA LYS A 14 3.18 16.38 1.81
C LYS A 14 3.05 14.86 1.84
N GLU A 15 3.83 14.24 2.70
CA GLU A 15 3.73 12.81 2.95
C GLU A 15 2.39 12.51 3.64
N PRO A 16 1.59 11.58 3.10
CA PRO A 16 0.34 11.20 3.75
C PRO A 16 0.65 10.53 5.09
N HIS A 17 -0.12 10.90 6.11
CA HIS A 17 -0.01 10.31 7.44
C HIS A 17 -0.95 9.12 7.57
N PHE A 18 -0.57 8.14 8.39
CA PHE A 18 -1.46 7.06 8.79
C PHE A 18 -2.68 7.63 9.52
N LYS A 19 -3.86 7.16 9.12
CA LYS A 19 -5.14 7.64 9.62
C LYS A 19 -5.80 6.60 10.51
N LYS A 20 -6.58 7.10 11.47
CA LYS A 20 -7.49 6.32 12.29
C LYS A 20 -8.91 6.81 12.07
N SER A 21 -9.72 5.98 11.42
CA SER A 21 -11.16 6.19 11.28
C SER A 21 -11.91 5.57 12.46
N LYS A 22 -13.24 5.60 12.42
CA LYS A 22 -14.10 4.99 13.46
C LYS A 22 -13.83 3.49 13.67
N HIS A 23 -13.50 2.77 12.60
CA HIS A 23 -13.36 1.31 12.60
C HIS A 23 -11.95 0.84 12.25
N PHE A 24 -11.31 1.49 11.27
CA PHE A 24 -10.01 1.09 10.75
C PHE A 24 -8.91 2.06 11.16
N GLU A 25 -7.72 1.52 11.38
CA GLU A 25 -6.49 2.26 11.61
C GLU A 25 -5.38 1.71 10.71
N ASP A 26 -4.68 2.63 10.06
CA ASP A 26 -3.50 2.34 9.24
C ASP A 26 -2.33 1.88 10.11
N LEU A 27 -1.77 0.73 9.79
CA LEU A 27 -0.54 0.24 10.42
C LEU A 27 0.68 0.38 9.50
N SER A 28 0.48 0.14 8.21
CA SER A 28 1.52 0.28 7.20
C SER A 28 0.90 0.42 5.82
N ALA A 29 1.41 1.32 4.99
CA ALA A 29 0.98 1.45 3.61
C ALA A 29 2.21 1.78 2.75
N SER A 30 2.44 1.02 1.69
CA SER A 30 3.62 1.18 0.82
C SER A 30 3.42 0.55 -0.56
N PHE A 31 4.43 0.74 -1.43
CA PHE A 31 4.56 -0.02 -2.67
C PHE A 31 5.58 -1.14 -2.49
N ALA A 32 5.16 -2.39 -2.68
CA ALA A 32 6.07 -3.53 -2.73
C ALA A 32 6.66 -3.65 -4.14
N ILE A 33 7.99 -3.56 -4.25
CA ILE A 33 8.70 -3.61 -5.54
C ILE A 33 9.27 -5.01 -5.78
N ASN A 34 8.89 -5.62 -6.89
CA ASN A 34 9.42 -6.87 -7.39
C ASN A 34 10.52 -6.60 -8.43
N ALA A 35 11.77 -6.86 -8.06
CA ALA A 35 12.94 -6.67 -8.90
C ALA A 35 13.42 -7.97 -9.61
N LYS A 36 12.59 -9.03 -9.68
CA LYS A 36 13.02 -10.30 -10.32
C LYS A 36 13.25 -10.13 -11.83
N ASN A 37 12.38 -9.40 -12.54
CA ASN A 37 12.47 -9.18 -13.99
C ASN A 37 13.24 -7.89 -14.32
N GLU A 38 13.57 -7.65 -15.61
CA GLU A 38 14.25 -6.41 -16.05
C GLU A 38 13.41 -5.15 -15.77
N GLN A 39 12.10 -5.23 -15.95
CA GLN A 39 11.16 -4.22 -15.47
C GLN A 39 10.80 -4.49 -14.00
N LEU A 40 10.84 -3.44 -13.18
CA LEU A 40 10.39 -3.52 -11.80
C LEU A 40 8.86 -3.61 -11.78
N GLY A 41 8.33 -4.69 -11.23
CA GLY A 41 6.90 -4.77 -10.91
C GLY A 41 6.64 -4.05 -9.59
N ALA A 42 5.52 -3.35 -9.46
CA ALA A 42 5.12 -2.75 -8.19
C ALA A 42 3.75 -3.26 -7.77
N HIS A 43 3.47 -3.27 -6.48
CA HIS A 43 2.18 -3.65 -5.91
C HIS A 43 1.81 -2.68 -4.79
N TYR A 44 0.54 -2.30 -4.69
CA TYR A 44 0.04 -1.69 -3.46
C TYR A 44 0.10 -2.71 -2.34
N SER A 45 0.62 -2.31 -1.18
CA SER A 45 0.69 -3.12 0.04
C SER A 45 0.16 -2.29 1.19
N TRP A 46 -1.00 -2.68 1.73
CA TRP A 46 -1.68 -1.94 2.81
C TRP A 46 -2.10 -2.87 3.94
N LEU A 47 -1.65 -2.56 5.15
CA LEU A 47 -1.99 -3.24 6.39
C LEU A 47 -2.79 -2.31 7.29
N VAL A 48 -3.97 -2.77 7.68
CA VAL A 48 -4.85 -2.06 8.61
C VAL A 48 -5.28 -2.95 9.76
N GLN A 49 -5.67 -2.34 10.86
CA GLN A 49 -6.35 -3.01 11.96
C GLN A 49 -7.79 -2.53 12.12
N LEU A 50 -8.68 -3.46 12.45
CA LEU A 50 -10.06 -3.19 12.82
C LEU A 50 -10.16 -2.95 14.34
N HIS A 51 -9.81 -1.75 14.79
CA HIS A 51 -9.80 -1.40 16.22
C HIS A 51 -11.20 -1.31 16.84
N ARG A 52 -12.26 -1.20 16.01
CA ARG A 52 -13.64 -1.27 16.46
C ARG A 52 -14.44 -2.29 15.65
N PRO A 53 -15.03 -3.32 16.28
CA PRO A 53 -15.69 -4.41 15.58
C PRO A 53 -16.90 -3.92 14.75
N LEU A 54 -17.13 -4.62 13.65
CA LEU A 54 -18.34 -4.47 12.83
C LEU A 54 -19.45 -5.32 13.46
N LYS A 55 -20.70 -4.87 13.35
CA LYS A 55 -21.84 -5.56 13.97
C LYS A 55 -22.28 -6.82 13.22
N GLU A 56 -21.87 -6.93 11.97
CA GLU A 56 -22.37 -7.99 11.09
C GLU A 56 -21.56 -9.27 11.26
N ASN A 57 -22.22 -10.42 11.12
CA ASN A 57 -21.59 -11.72 11.40
C ASN A 57 -20.47 -12.07 10.41
N GLN A 58 -20.60 -11.67 9.14
CA GLN A 58 -19.64 -11.99 8.08
C GLN A 58 -19.49 -10.80 7.12
N PRO A 59 -18.88 -9.69 7.57
CA PRO A 59 -18.67 -8.52 6.72
C PRO A 59 -17.71 -8.86 5.59
N TYR A 60 -17.97 -8.31 4.40
CA TYR A 60 -17.03 -8.37 3.29
C TYR A 60 -16.23 -7.08 3.23
N ILE A 61 -14.89 -7.19 3.29
CA ILE A 61 -13.99 -6.03 3.28
C ILE A 61 -13.14 -6.08 2.01
N GLU A 62 -13.07 -4.95 1.32
CA GLU A 62 -12.37 -4.82 0.05
C GLU A 62 -11.65 -3.47 -0.02
N ALA A 63 -10.43 -3.47 -0.58
CA ALA A 63 -9.72 -2.27 -0.96
C ALA A 63 -10.00 -1.92 -2.42
N THR A 64 -10.03 -0.62 -2.69
CA THR A 64 -10.06 0.00 -4.01
C THR A 64 -8.79 0.83 -4.14
N PHE A 65 -7.98 0.52 -5.14
CA PHE A 65 -6.76 1.24 -5.48
C PHE A 65 -6.93 1.91 -6.84
N GLU A 66 -6.34 3.10 -7.01
CA GLU A 66 -6.14 3.64 -8.35
C GLU A 66 -5.36 2.65 -9.22
N ASN A 67 -5.76 2.50 -10.47
CA ASN A 67 -4.99 1.77 -11.47
C ASN A 67 -4.13 2.78 -12.25
N PRO A 68 -2.80 2.74 -12.11
CA PRO A 68 -1.93 3.69 -12.80
C PRO A 68 -1.99 3.58 -14.32
N ALA A 69 -2.23 2.38 -14.86
CA ALA A 69 -2.28 2.14 -16.30
C ALA A 69 -3.65 2.51 -16.91
N GLU A 70 -4.72 2.42 -16.12
CA GLU A 70 -6.09 2.69 -16.57
C GLU A 70 -6.90 3.37 -15.44
N PRO A 71 -6.76 4.70 -15.25
CA PRO A 71 -7.39 5.40 -14.11
C PRO A 71 -8.93 5.31 -14.06
N SER A 72 -9.57 4.96 -15.18
CA SER A 72 -11.02 4.73 -15.25
C SER A 72 -11.45 3.37 -14.68
N ASP A 73 -10.54 2.42 -14.51
CA ASP A 73 -10.82 1.07 -14.02
C ASP A 73 -10.01 0.77 -12.74
N PRO A 74 -10.55 1.11 -11.54
CA PRO A 74 -9.84 0.94 -10.29
C PRO A 74 -9.67 -0.54 -9.93
N ILE A 75 -8.57 -0.85 -9.23
CA ILE A 75 -8.24 -2.21 -8.81
C ILE A 75 -8.99 -2.51 -7.51
N HIS A 76 -9.82 -3.55 -7.54
CA HIS A 76 -10.54 -4.06 -6.38
C HIS A 76 -9.88 -5.31 -5.81
N VAL A 77 -9.58 -5.31 -4.51
CA VAL A 77 -8.85 -6.40 -3.85
C VAL A 77 -9.56 -6.81 -2.56
N PRO A 78 -9.95 -8.09 -2.40
CA PRO A 78 -10.52 -8.56 -1.14
C PRO A 78 -9.48 -8.52 -0.01
N ALA A 79 -9.93 -8.27 1.21
CA ALA A 79 -9.08 -8.33 2.40
C ALA A 79 -8.58 -9.75 2.66
N ILE A 80 -7.30 -9.88 3.03
CA ILE A 80 -6.74 -11.10 3.62
C ILE A 80 -6.65 -10.87 5.13
N GLU A 81 -7.44 -11.60 5.92
CA GLU A 81 -7.33 -11.54 7.37
C GLU A 81 -6.07 -12.29 7.83
N LEU A 82 -5.21 -11.59 8.55
CA LEU A 82 -4.00 -12.18 9.10
C LEU A 82 -4.33 -12.93 10.39
N LYS A 83 -3.80 -14.14 10.52
CA LYS A 83 -3.80 -14.93 11.76
C LYS A 83 -2.43 -14.85 12.39
N GLY A 84 -2.38 -14.78 13.72
CA GLY A 84 -1.10 -14.79 14.42
C GLY A 84 -0.56 -16.21 14.53
N ASP A 85 0.75 -16.38 14.31
CA ASP A 85 1.39 -17.71 14.31
C ASP A 85 1.39 -18.38 15.70
N GLN A 86 1.39 -17.59 16.78
CA GLN A 86 1.44 -18.08 18.16
C GLN A 86 0.33 -17.53 19.05
N GLN A 87 -0.14 -16.31 18.76
CA GLN A 87 -1.24 -15.65 19.47
C GLN A 87 -1.96 -14.73 18.49
N ASP A 88 -3.29 -14.77 18.51
CA ASP A 88 -4.10 -13.85 17.71
C ASP A 88 -3.82 -12.39 18.12
N PHE A 89 -3.91 -11.50 17.13
CA PHE A 89 -3.78 -10.07 17.34
C PHE A 89 -4.90 -9.55 18.26
N GLU A 90 -4.62 -8.53 19.08
CA GLU A 90 -5.62 -7.86 19.93
C GLU A 90 -6.85 -7.39 19.11
N TYR A 91 -6.61 -6.92 17.88
CA TYR A 91 -7.61 -6.55 16.91
C TYR A 91 -7.37 -7.30 15.59
N PRO A 92 -8.43 -7.70 14.86
CA PRO A 92 -8.28 -8.30 13.53
C PRO A 92 -7.46 -7.39 12.61
N ARG A 93 -6.50 -7.97 11.90
CA ARG A 93 -5.64 -7.27 10.93
C ARG A 93 -5.95 -7.74 9.53
N TYR A 94 -6.05 -6.79 8.61
CA TYR A 94 -6.34 -7.05 7.21
C TYR A 94 -5.20 -6.54 6.35
N TYR A 95 -4.71 -7.43 5.49
CA TYR A 95 -3.71 -7.12 4.49
C TYR A 95 -4.33 -7.07 3.10
N PHE A 96 -3.96 -6.04 2.34
CA PHE A 96 -4.37 -5.85 0.96
C PHE A 96 -3.12 -5.77 0.09
N LEU A 97 -3.07 -6.62 -0.94
CA LEU A 97 -1.99 -6.68 -1.91
C LEU A 97 -2.57 -6.63 -3.31
N SER A 98 -2.26 -5.59 -4.08
CA SER A 98 -2.73 -5.52 -5.46
C SER A 98 -2.01 -6.53 -6.37
N PRO A 99 -2.60 -6.86 -7.53
CA PRO A 99 -1.84 -7.37 -8.66
C PRO A 99 -0.67 -6.43 -9.03
N ALA A 100 0.21 -6.92 -9.91
CA ALA A 100 1.31 -6.10 -10.41
C ALA A 100 0.75 -4.88 -11.14
N LEU A 101 1.27 -3.71 -10.79
CA LEU A 101 0.98 -2.43 -11.42
C LEU A 101 1.83 -2.32 -12.69
N GLY A 102 1.25 -1.75 -13.75
CA GLY A 102 1.95 -1.55 -15.03
C GLY A 102 3.07 -0.52 -14.94
N ALA A 103 2.73 0.74 -14.67
CA ALA A 103 3.67 1.83 -14.52
C ALA A 103 3.31 2.67 -13.29
N LEU A 104 4.25 2.88 -12.37
CA LEU A 104 4.08 3.82 -11.27
C LEU A 104 4.67 5.17 -11.65
N ASP A 105 3.86 6.21 -11.49
CA ASP A 105 4.28 7.61 -11.53
C ASP A 105 4.60 8.18 -10.14
N CYS A 106 5.35 9.28 -10.17
CA CYS A 106 5.62 10.16 -9.04
C CYS A 106 4.39 10.98 -8.63
N LYS A 107 3.43 10.36 -7.93
CA LYS A 107 2.26 11.05 -7.42
C LYS A 107 1.71 10.43 -6.13
N LEU A 108 0.71 11.11 -5.57
CA LEU A 108 -0.19 10.54 -4.58
C LEU A 108 -1.23 9.68 -5.30
N TYR A 109 -1.44 8.47 -4.79
CA TYR A 109 -2.50 7.57 -5.22
C TYR A 109 -3.52 7.43 -4.13
N ASP A 110 -4.78 7.63 -4.46
CA ASP A 110 -5.89 7.43 -3.54
C ASP A 110 -6.12 5.94 -3.31
N ILE A 111 -6.32 5.58 -2.04
CA ILE A 111 -6.62 4.22 -1.61
C ILE A 111 -7.83 4.25 -0.67
N LYS A 112 -8.72 3.27 -0.82
CA LYS A 112 -9.96 3.21 -0.05
C LYS A 112 -10.29 1.79 0.36
N ILE A 113 -10.61 1.59 1.62
CA ILE A 113 -11.27 0.37 2.11
C ILE A 113 -12.77 0.64 2.21
N THR A 114 -13.55 -0.33 1.75
CA THR A 114 -15.00 -0.39 1.97
C THR A 114 -15.36 -1.70 2.64
N ALA A 115 -16.07 -1.61 3.76
CA ALA A 115 -16.68 -2.77 4.41
C ALA A 115 -18.17 -2.81 4.07
N TYR A 116 -18.63 -3.96 3.61
CA TYR A 116 -20.00 -4.26 3.23
C TYR A 116 -20.61 -5.27 4.20
N THR A 117 -21.94 -5.34 4.24
CA THR A 117 -22.67 -6.34 5.04
C THR A 117 -22.28 -7.77 4.70
N ASP A 118 -22.02 -8.02 3.42
CA ASP A 118 -21.71 -9.32 2.86
C ASP A 118 -21.11 -9.17 1.43
N LYS A 119 -20.81 -10.30 0.78
CA LYS A 119 -20.18 -10.36 -0.55
C LYS A 119 -21.05 -9.84 -1.70
N THR A 120 -22.36 -9.62 -1.49
CA THR A 120 -23.24 -9.02 -2.51
C THR A 120 -22.96 -7.53 -2.71
N LYS A 121 -22.21 -6.91 -1.77
CA LYS A 121 -21.87 -5.48 -1.77
C LYS A 121 -23.10 -4.55 -1.79
N SER A 122 -24.27 -5.06 -1.41
CA SER A 122 -25.54 -4.33 -1.47
C SER A 122 -25.61 -3.14 -0.49
N LYS A 123 -24.93 -3.23 0.65
CA LYS A 123 -24.92 -2.20 1.68
C LYS A 123 -23.53 -1.98 2.26
N ILE A 124 -23.11 -0.72 2.26
CA ILE A 124 -21.86 -0.25 2.89
C ILE A 124 -22.09 -0.05 4.39
N ILE A 125 -21.19 -0.60 5.21
CA ILE A 125 -21.14 -0.40 6.66
C ILE A 125 -20.27 0.81 7.00
N THR A 126 -19.06 0.87 6.44
CA THR A 126 -18.09 1.94 6.68
C THR A 126 -17.06 2.00 5.56
N GLN A 127 -16.39 3.14 5.46
CA GLN A 127 -15.26 3.37 4.56
C GLN A 127 -14.06 3.92 5.32
N HIS A 128 -12.87 3.75 4.75
CA HIS A 128 -11.63 4.30 5.24
C HIS A 128 -10.74 4.69 4.06
N GLU A 129 -10.30 5.95 4.01
CA GLU A 129 -9.61 6.52 2.85
C GLU A 129 -8.26 7.09 3.26
N ASN A 130 -7.23 6.76 2.49
CA ASN A 130 -5.91 7.36 2.63
C ASN A 130 -5.28 7.60 1.24
N GLN A 131 -4.05 8.10 1.24
CA GLN A 131 -3.25 8.28 0.04
C GLN A 131 -1.90 7.61 0.23
N LEU A 132 -1.31 7.17 -0.87
CA LEU A 132 0.04 6.62 -0.93
C LEU A 132 0.90 7.45 -1.85
N LEU A 133 2.01 7.96 -1.32
CA LEU A 133 3.00 8.67 -2.11
C LEU A 133 3.94 7.66 -2.79
N SER A 134 3.88 7.56 -4.12
CA SER A 134 4.87 6.78 -4.87
C SER A 134 6.11 7.63 -5.07
N ARG A 135 7.22 7.27 -4.42
CA ARG A 135 8.54 7.91 -4.63
C ARG A 135 9.31 7.32 -5.80
N ILE A 136 8.68 6.45 -6.58
CA ILE A 136 9.28 5.71 -7.68
C ILE A 136 8.53 6.06 -8.97
N ASN A 137 9.29 6.45 -9.99
CA ASN A 137 8.81 6.40 -11.37
C ASN A 137 9.33 5.11 -12.00
N SER A 138 8.46 4.14 -12.29
CA SER A 138 8.90 2.86 -12.87
C SER A 138 9.13 2.91 -14.38
N GLU A 139 8.59 3.90 -15.09
CA GLU A 139 8.84 4.08 -16.53
C GLU A 139 10.27 4.53 -16.80
N SER A 140 10.79 5.43 -15.96
CA SER A 140 12.16 5.95 -16.08
C SER A 140 13.20 5.16 -15.29
N CYS A 141 12.80 4.09 -14.61
CA CYS A 141 13.66 3.38 -13.67
C CYS A 141 14.56 2.35 -14.34
N ILE A 142 15.88 2.50 -14.15
CA ILE A 142 16.87 1.50 -14.56
C ILE A 142 17.08 0.51 -13.40
N LYS A 143 16.76 -0.77 -13.60
CA LYS A 143 16.85 -1.82 -12.58
C LYS A 143 18.21 -1.88 -11.85
N SER A 144 19.31 -1.80 -12.60
CA SER A 144 20.66 -1.86 -12.02
C SER A 144 20.90 -0.69 -11.06
N GLU A 145 20.45 0.51 -11.42
CA GLU A 145 20.55 1.68 -10.56
C GLU A 145 19.66 1.56 -9.32
N PHE A 146 18.42 1.04 -9.48
CA PHE A 146 17.52 0.78 -8.36
C PHE A 146 18.15 -0.16 -7.33
N MET A 147 18.68 -1.30 -7.79
CA MET A 147 19.32 -2.29 -6.91
C MET A 147 20.57 -1.74 -6.25
N GLU A 148 21.40 -0.97 -6.96
CA GLU A 148 22.59 -0.32 -6.38
C GLU A 148 22.21 0.63 -5.24
N ARG A 149 21.20 1.49 -5.45
CA ARG A 149 20.76 2.45 -4.43
C ARG A 149 20.10 1.79 -3.23
N MET A 150 19.25 0.79 -3.46
CA MET A 150 18.62 0.05 -2.36
C MET A 150 19.67 -0.70 -1.52
N ASN A 151 20.67 -1.29 -2.17
CA ASN A 151 21.79 -1.93 -1.46
C ASN A 151 22.65 -0.92 -0.68
N ALA A 152 22.88 0.28 -1.22
CA ALA A 152 23.60 1.34 -0.51
C ALA A 152 22.81 1.83 0.72
N ALA A 153 21.50 2.05 0.57
CA ALA A 153 20.62 2.45 1.68
C ALA A 153 20.54 1.38 2.78
N ALA A 154 20.44 0.11 2.40
CA ALA A 154 20.44 -1.01 3.35
C ALA A 154 21.74 -1.06 4.18
N LYS A 155 22.90 -0.86 3.54
CA LYS A 155 24.21 -0.79 4.23
C LYS A 155 24.33 0.40 5.17
N GLN A 156 23.74 1.55 4.84
CA GLN A 156 23.71 2.72 5.74
C GLN A 156 22.81 2.48 6.96
N ALA A 157 21.63 1.89 6.77
CA ALA A 157 20.74 1.54 7.87
C ALA A 157 21.38 0.53 8.85
N GLU A 158 22.16 -0.43 8.35
CA GLU A 158 22.93 -1.35 9.20
C GLU A 158 24.03 -0.66 10.01
N TRP A 159 24.59 0.45 9.52
CA TRP A 159 25.61 1.22 10.24
C TRP A 159 24.99 2.08 11.35
N GLU A 160 23.84 2.71 11.10
CA GLU A 160 23.13 3.52 12.10
C GLU A 160 22.56 2.69 13.25
N LEU A 161 22.20 1.42 13.01
CA LEU A 161 21.75 0.48 14.06
C LEU A 161 22.89 -0.12 14.91
N LYS A 162 24.16 0.11 14.54
CA LYS A 162 25.35 -0.37 15.27
C LYS A 162 26.01 0.71 16.13
N GLN A 163 25.49 1.93 16.15
CA GLN A 163 25.85 2.99 17.11
C GLN A 163 24.87 3.03 18.27
#